data_AF-A0AAE3EPU6-F1
#
_entry.id   AF-A0AAE3EPU6-F1
#
_cell.length_a   1.000
_cell.length_b   1.000
_cell.length_c   1.000
_cell.angle_alpha   90.00
_cell.angle_beta   90.00
_cell.angle_gamma   90.00
#
_symmetry.space_group_name_H-M   'P 1'
#
loop_
_entity.id
_entity.type
_entity.pdbx_description
1 polymer ?
#
loop_
_entity_poly.entity_id
_entity_poly.type
_entity_poly.pdbx_seq_one_letter_code
_entity_poly.pdbx_strand_id
1 'polypeptide(L)'
;MEETNLTENSFEEFERIKKRRRKLLPWWIKIFCWIFMFFGIMAFICLILGFTNIKPSLSFYGFESNEPFSLIGLLVISIGILKGITAFALWFEKDFAIKIGKIDAIVGIVLSIISMLVLPFLKEGFSITIRLELALLIPFLIKLNKIQKEWEVLN
;
A
#
# COMPACT_ATOMS: atom_id res chain seq x y z
N MET A 1 -10.86 49.38 -9.72
CA MET A 1 -9.88 48.76 -8.79
C MET A 1 -10.51 47.70 -7.89
N GLU A 2 -11.83 47.72 -7.66
CA GLU A 2 -12.52 46.72 -6.82
C GLU A 2 -12.89 45.43 -7.60
N GLU A 3 -13.29 45.56 -8.88
CA GLU A 3 -13.60 44.41 -9.76
C GLU A 3 -12.41 43.47 -9.98
N THR A 4 -11.19 44.00 -10.08
CA THR A 4 -9.96 43.20 -10.25
C THR A 4 -9.65 42.31 -9.03
N ASN A 5 -9.97 42.78 -7.81
CA ASN A 5 -9.75 42.03 -6.57
C ASN A 5 -10.78 40.91 -6.36
N LEU A 6 -12.00 41.07 -6.89
CA LEU A 6 -13.05 40.03 -6.86
C LEU A 6 -12.76 38.92 -7.89
N THR A 7 -12.22 39.29 -9.06
CA THR A 7 -11.81 38.30 -10.08
C THR A 7 -10.61 37.49 -9.64
N GLU A 8 -9.61 38.06 -8.96
CA GLU A 8 -8.47 37.30 -8.44
C GLU A 8 -8.88 36.33 -7.33
N ASN A 9 -9.67 36.77 -6.35
CA ASN A 9 -10.14 35.89 -5.27
C ASN A 9 -11.00 34.73 -5.79
N SER A 10 -11.91 34.98 -6.73
CA SER A 10 -12.74 33.92 -7.32
C SER A 10 -11.94 32.93 -8.18
N PHE A 11 -10.89 33.39 -8.87
CA PHE A 11 -9.99 32.49 -9.60
C PHE A 11 -9.14 31.63 -8.67
N GLU A 12 -8.60 32.20 -7.59
CA GLU A 12 -7.85 31.45 -6.58
C GLU A 12 -8.73 30.41 -5.86
N GLU A 13 -9.99 30.75 -5.59
CA GLU A 13 -10.97 29.84 -5.00
C GLU A 13 -11.32 28.68 -5.96
N PHE A 14 -11.52 28.97 -7.25
CA PHE A 14 -11.67 27.94 -8.29
C PHE A 14 -10.43 27.05 -8.47
N GLU A 15 -9.22 27.62 -8.37
CA GLU A 15 -7.98 26.84 -8.43
C GLU A 15 -7.81 25.91 -7.21
N ARG A 16 -8.22 26.35 -6.01
CA ARG A 16 -8.23 25.50 -4.81
C ARG A 16 -9.20 24.32 -4.96
N ILE A 17 -10.39 24.54 -5.53
CA ILE A 17 -11.41 23.51 -5.76
C ILE A 17 -10.93 22.43 -6.74
N LYS A 18 -9.98 22.74 -7.63
CA LYS A 18 -9.55 21.81 -8.71
C LYS A 18 -8.31 20.99 -8.40
N LYS A 19 -7.66 21.18 -7.25
CA LYS A 19 -6.41 20.47 -6.92
C LYS A 19 -6.71 19.03 -6.48
N ARG A 20 -6.86 18.12 -7.44
CA ARG A 20 -7.09 16.67 -7.19
C ARG A 20 -6.01 16.07 -6.29
N ARG A 21 -6.40 15.30 -5.28
CA ARG A 21 -5.50 14.65 -4.29
C ARG A 21 -4.51 13.69 -4.97
N ARG A 22 -4.92 13.05 -6.07
CA ARG A 22 -4.03 12.25 -6.95
C ARG A 22 -2.81 13.01 -7.46
N LYS A 23 -2.82 14.34 -7.51
CA LYS A 23 -1.67 15.14 -7.97
C LYS A 23 -0.54 15.16 -6.93
N LEU A 24 -0.86 14.94 -5.65
CA LEU A 24 0.11 14.86 -4.55
C LEU A 24 0.92 13.56 -4.58
N LEU A 25 0.33 12.49 -5.14
CA LEU A 25 0.99 11.19 -5.26
C LEU A 25 2.06 11.25 -6.38
N PRO A 26 3.33 10.88 -6.08
CA PRO A 26 4.35 10.66 -7.09
C PRO A 26 3.88 9.65 -8.14
N TRP A 27 4.40 9.79 -9.35
CA TRP A 27 4.09 8.87 -10.44
C TRP A 27 4.38 7.41 -10.10
N TRP A 28 5.46 7.15 -9.36
CA TRP A 28 5.81 5.81 -8.89
C TRP A 28 4.75 5.19 -7.96
N ILE A 29 4.22 5.94 -6.99
CA ILE A 29 3.15 5.43 -6.11
C ILE A 29 1.90 5.07 -6.92
N LYS A 30 1.60 5.81 -7.98
CA LYS A 30 0.46 5.52 -8.88
C LYS A 30 0.63 4.17 -9.58
N ILE A 31 1.84 3.87 -10.07
CA ILE A 31 2.15 2.57 -10.66
C ILE A 31 1.98 1.46 -9.62
N PHE A 32 2.54 1.63 -8.43
CA PHE A 32 2.39 0.66 -7.35
C PHE A 32 0.95 0.45 -6.92
N CYS A 33 0.12 1.51 -6.90
CA CYS A 33 -1.30 1.36 -6.62
C CYS A 33 -1.97 0.46 -7.66
N TRP A 34 -1.67 0.65 -8.94
CA TRP A 34 -2.25 -0.18 -10.00
C TRP A 34 -1.82 -1.65 -9.87
N ILE A 35 -0.52 -1.89 -9.65
CA ILE A 35 0.04 -3.23 -9.42
C ILE A 35 -0.60 -3.88 -8.19
N PHE A 36 -0.63 -3.21 -7.05
CA PHE A 36 -1.17 -3.78 -5.81
C PHE A 36 -2.68 -3.96 -5.84
N MET A 37 -3.44 -3.15 -6.58
CA MET A 37 -4.86 -3.44 -6.84
C MET A 37 -5.04 -4.76 -7.58
N PHE A 38 -4.24 -5.00 -8.64
CA PHE A 38 -4.27 -6.27 -9.37
C PHE A 38 -3.85 -7.45 -8.46
N PHE A 39 -2.77 -7.31 -7.71
CA PHE A 39 -2.32 -8.33 -6.75
C PHE A 39 -3.34 -8.59 -5.63
N GLY A 40 -4.05 -7.57 -5.15
CA GLY A 40 -5.10 -7.73 -4.16
C GLY A 40 -6.28 -8.55 -4.68
N ILE A 41 -6.67 -8.35 -5.94
CA ILE A 41 -7.67 -9.18 -6.62
C ILE A 41 -7.15 -10.62 -6.78
N MET A 42 -5.90 -10.80 -7.20
CA MET A 42 -5.28 -12.13 -7.29
C MET A 42 -5.20 -12.83 -5.93
N ALA A 43 -4.89 -12.13 -4.86
CA ALA A 43 -4.88 -12.69 -3.50
C ALA A 43 -6.27 -13.17 -3.09
N PHE A 44 -7.32 -12.42 -3.43
CA PHE A 44 -8.70 -12.83 -3.20
C PHE A 44 -9.10 -14.05 -4.04
N ILE A 45 -8.68 -14.10 -5.32
CA ILE A 45 -8.89 -15.27 -6.18
C ILE A 45 -8.14 -16.49 -5.61
N CYS A 46 -6.91 -16.34 -5.13
CA CYS A 46 -6.16 -17.41 -4.47
C CYS A 46 -6.88 -17.96 -3.24
N LEU A 47 -7.57 -17.10 -2.47
CA LEU A 47 -8.40 -17.55 -1.34
C LEU A 47 -9.57 -18.43 -1.81
N ILE A 48 -10.23 -18.05 -2.91
CA ILE A 48 -11.33 -18.84 -3.50
C ILE A 48 -10.79 -20.16 -4.08
N LEU A 49 -9.67 -20.11 -4.81
CA LEU A 49 -9.01 -21.28 -5.37
C LEU A 49 -8.44 -22.21 -4.30
N GLY A 50 -8.19 -21.71 -3.08
CA GLY A 50 -7.81 -22.56 -1.95
C GLY A 50 -8.84 -23.63 -1.61
N PHE A 51 -10.13 -23.43 -1.95
CA PHE A 51 -11.17 -24.45 -1.82
C PHE A 51 -11.08 -25.57 -2.88
N THR A 52 -10.18 -25.42 -3.85
CA THR A 52 -9.93 -26.42 -4.89
C THR A 52 -8.62 -27.16 -4.60
N ASN A 53 -8.35 -28.25 -5.32
CA ASN A 53 -7.06 -28.97 -5.21
C ASN A 53 -5.87 -28.23 -5.84
N ILE A 54 -6.06 -26.99 -6.30
CA ILE A 54 -4.97 -26.15 -6.80
C ILE A 54 -4.25 -25.55 -5.58
N LYS A 55 -2.96 -25.83 -5.46
CA LYS A 55 -2.09 -25.32 -4.39
C LYS A 55 -1.25 -24.15 -4.91
N PRO A 56 -1.78 -22.90 -4.92
CA PRO A 56 -1.01 -21.76 -5.37
C PRO A 56 0.15 -21.50 -4.38
N SER A 57 1.35 -21.32 -4.91
CA SER A 57 2.51 -20.89 -4.13
C SER A 57 2.34 -19.40 -3.78
N LEU A 58 2.03 -19.12 -2.51
CA LEU A 58 1.90 -17.78 -1.96
C LEU A 58 3.23 -17.39 -1.31
N SER A 59 3.92 -16.39 -1.86
CA SER A 59 5.13 -15.82 -1.28
C SER A 59 5.01 -14.31 -1.12
N PHE A 60 5.08 -13.81 0.12
CA PHE A 60 5.05 -12.37 0.38
C PHE A 60 5.71 -12.04 1.71
N TYR A 61 6.52 -10.97 1.77
CA TYR A 61 7.31 -10.60 2.96
C TYR A 61 8.12 -11.76 3.56
N GLY A 62 8.55 -12.72 2.74
CA GLY A 62 9.36 -13.86 3.14
C GLY A 62 8.65 -15.04 3.74
N PHE A 63 7.34 -14.92 3.92
CA PHE A 63 6.49 -16.02 4.23
C PHE A 63 6.11 -16.73 2.94
N GLU A 64 6.40 -18.03 2.88
CA GLU A 64 6.04 -18.90 1.77
C GLU A 64 5.07 -19.96 2.27
N SER A 65 3.97 -20.14 1.55
CA SER A 65 3.05 -21.23 1.80
C SER A 65 2.45 -21.75 0.50
N ASN A 66 2.36 -23.08 0.38
CA ASN A 66 1.68 -23.77 -0.71
C ASN A 66 0.23 -24.14 -0.34
N GLU A 67 -0.20 -23.80 0.89
CA GLU A 67 -1.55 -24.08 1.38
C GLU A 67 -2.24 -22.78 1.79
N PRO A 68 -3.21 -22.29 0.98
CA PRO A 68 -3.91 -21.02 1.22
C PRO A 68 -4.57 -20.92 2.60
N PHE A 69 -5.08 -22.05 3.13
CA PHE A 69 -5.72 -22.13 4.45
C PHE A 69 -4.78 -22.42 5.61
N SER A 70 -3.46 -22.51 5.37
CA SER A 70 -2.49 -22.53 6.47
C SER A 70 -2.45 -21.16 7.16
N LEU A 71 -2.02 -21.13 8.43
CA LEU A 71 -1.87 -19.87 9.18
C LEU A 71 -0.99 -18.85 8.43
N ILE A 72 0.08 -19.32 7.80
CA ILE A 72 1.01 -18.51 7.01
C ILE A 72 0.37 -18.07 5.69
N GLY A 73 -0.36 -18.96 5.00
CA GLY A 73 -1.08 -18.65 3.77
C GLY A 73 -2.16 -17.59 3.97
N LEU A 74 -2.96 -17.71 5.02
CA LEU A 74 -3.99 -16.73 5.39
C LEU A 74 -3.37 -15.37 5.75
N LEU A 75 -2.23 -15.36 6.44
CA LEU A 75 -1.49 -14.14 6.74
C LEU A 75 -1.02 -13.44 5.45
N VAL A 76 -0.39 -14.17 4.53
CA VAL A 76 0.07 -13.65 3.24
C VAL A 76 -1.09 -13.10 2.40
N ILE A 77 -2.21 -13.83 2.33
CA ILE A 77 -3.40 -13.39 1.61
C ILE A 77 -3.98 -12.12 2.25
N SER A 78 -4.09 -12.08 3.57
CA SER A 78 -4.62 -10.92 4.31
C SER A 78 -3.80 -9.66 4.03
N ILE A 79 -2.47 -9.79 3.95
CA ILE A 79 -1.57 -8.69 3.59
C ILE A 79 -1.78 -8.26 2.14
N GLY A 80 -1.88 -9.21 1.21
CA GLY A 80 -2.16 -8.92 -0.19
C GLY A 80 -3.45 -8.14 -0.37
N ILE A 81 -4.49 -8.53 0.37
CA ILE A 81 -5.77 -7.81 0.42
C ILE A 81 -5.60 -6.42 1.03
N LEU A 82 -4.92 -6.28 2.17
CA LEU A 82 -4.64 -4.98 2.79
C LEU A 82 -3.93 -4.02 1.83
N LYS A 83 -2.99 -4.54 1.04
CA LYS A 83 -2.31 -3.78 -0.02
C LYS A 83 -3.25 -3.37 -1.14
N GLY A 84 -4.10 -4.28 -1.59
CA GLY A 84 -5.14 -3.99 -2.57
C GLY A 84 -6.08 -2.89 -2.10
N ILE A 85 -6.57 -2.96 -0.85
CA ILE A 85 -7.44 -1.95 -0.26
C ILE A 85 -6.72 -0.61 -0.12
N THR A 86 -5.47 -0.62 0.34
CA THR A 86 -4.65 0.59 0.47
C THR A 86 -4.43 1.27 -0.88
N ALA A 87 -4.07 0.49 -1.88
CA ALA A 87 -3.87 0.95 -3.24
C ALA A 87 -5.17 1.50 -3.86
N PHE A 88 -6.29 0.82 -3.63
CA PHE A 88 -7.61 1.29 -4.02
C PHE A 88 -7.95 2.61 -3.32
N ALA A 89 -7.76 2.72 -2.00
CA ALA A 89 -8.07 3.93 -1.26
C ALA A 89 -7.23 5.14 -1.74
N LEU A 90 -5.93 4.94 -1.95
CA LEU A 90 -5.02 5.96 -2.49
C LEU A 90 -5.39 6.34 -3.92
N TRP A 91 -5.72 5.36 -4.75
CA TRP A 91 -6.15 5.60 -6.12
C TRP A 91 -7.47 6.36 -6.13
N PHE A 92 -8.50 5.94 -5.40
CA PHE A 92 -9.81 6.59 -5.36
C PHE A 92 -9.88 7.83 -4.46
N GLU A 93 -8.73 8.37 -4.04
CA GLU A 93 -8.63 9.64 -3.31
C GLU A 93 -9.45 9.65 -2.01
N LYS A 94 -9.59 8.52 -1.33
CA LYS A 94 -10.40 8.40 -0.10
C LYS A 94 -9.76 9.15 1.07
N ASP A 95 -10.57 9.64 2.00
CA ASP A 95 -10.09 10.42 3.16
C ASP A 95 -9.20 9.58 4.08
N PHE A 96 -9.57 8.31 4.25
CA PHE A 96 -8.80 7.35 5.05
C PHE A 96 -7.59 6.75 4.32
N ALA A 97 -7.33 7.13 3.06
CA ALA A 97 -6.28 6.52 2.23
C ALA A 97 -4.87 6.69 2.83
N ILE A 98 -4.59 7.87 3.38
CA ILE A 98 -3.30 8.13 4.04
C ILE A 98 -3.18 7.30 5.32
N LYS A 99 -4.25 7.22 6.12
CA LYS A 99 -4.27 6.45 7.37
C LYS A 99 -4.05 4.96 7.12
N ILE A 100 -4.79 4.37 6.18
CA ILE A 100 -4.65 2.95 5.84
C ILE A 100 -3.29 2.66 5.18
N GLY A 101 -2.78 3.58 4.35
CA GLY A 101 -1.45 3.45 3.76
C GLY A 101 -0.31 3.49 4.78
N LYS A 102 -0.43 4.30 5.83
CA LYS A 102 0.53 4.30 6.95
C LYS A 102 0.47 2.97 7.71
N ILE A 103 -0.73 2.43 7.95
CA ILE A 103 -0.90 1.13 8.61
C ILE A 103 -0.29 0.01 7.76
N ASP A 104 -0.60 -0.07 6.47
CA ASP A 104 -0.01 -1.05 5.55
C ASP A 104 1.52 -0.96 5.52
N ALA A 105 2.06 0.26 5.50
CA ALA A 105 3.50 0.46 5.52
C ALA A 105 4.16 -0.07 6.80
N ILE A 106 3.57 0.23 7.96
CA ILE A 106 4.06 -0.24 9.27
C ILE A 106 3.96 -1.75 9.37
N VAL A 107 2.81 -2.33 9.01
CA VAL A 107 2.60 -3.79 9.01
C VAL A 107 3.63 -4.48 8.12
N GLY A 108 3.87 -3.96 6.92
CA GLY A 108 4.87 -4.50 6.01
C GLY A 108 6.30 -4.44 6.57
N ILE A 109 6.68 -3.34 7.23
CA ILE A 109 7.98 -3.19 7.89
C ILE A 109 8.12 -4.22 9.01
N VAL A 110 7.13 -4.32 9.90
CA VAL A 110 7.13 -5.24 11.03
C VAL A 110 7.25 -6.68 10.55
N LEU A 111 6.44 -7.09 9.57
CA LEU A 111 6.49 -8.43 9.01
C LEU A 111 7.81 -8.74 8.31
N SER A 112 8.38 -7.78 7.59
CA SER A 112 9.70 -7.92 6.98
C SER A 112 10.77 -8.15 8.04
N ILE A 113 10.76 -7.39 9.13
CA ILE A 113 11.69 -7.55 10.25
C ILE A 113 11.51 -8.90 10.94
N ILE A 114 10.26 -9.31 11.23
CA ILE A 114 9.97 -10.63 11.81
C ILE A 114 10.49 -11.73 10.89
N SER A 115 10.23 -11.65 9.58
CA SER A 115 10.73 -12.64 8.62
C SER A 115 12.26 -12.71 8.63
N MET A 116 12.94 -11.57 8.67
CA MET A 116 14.39 -11.47 8.65
C MET A 116 15.02 -11.97 9.95
N LEU A 117 14.34 -11.82 11.08
CA LEU A 117 14.82 -12.27 12.38
C LEU A 117 14.40 -13.69 12.74
N VAL A 118 13.31 -14.23 12.20
CA VAL A 118 12.79 -15.55 12.60
C VAL A 118 13.16 -16.63 11.59
N LEU A 119 13.08 -16.35 10.28
CA LEU A 119 13.38 -17.34 9.24
C LEU A 119 14.82 -17.89 9.28
N PRO A 120 15.89 -17.09 9.50
CA PRO A 120 17.25 -17.63 9.54
C PRO A 120 17.55 -18.47 10.80
N PHE A 121 16.70 -18.44 11.83
CA PHE A 121 16.80 -19.39 12.95
C PHE A 121 16.14 -20.73 12.64
N LEU A 122 15.26 -20.78 11.64
CA LEU A 122 14.56 -22.00 11.21
C LEU A 122 15.27 -22.69 10.03
N LYS A 123 16.11 -21.97 9.28
CA LYS A 123 16.93 -22.51 8.19
C LYS A 123 18.41 -22.46 8.60
N GLU A 124 19.12 -23.58 8.48
CA GLU A 124 20.57 -23.64 8.71
C GLU A 124 21.30 -22.79 7.64
N GLY A 125 21.44 -21.48 7.88
CA GLY A 125 22.10 -20.56 6.98
C GLY A 125 21.71 -19.10 7.21
N PHE A 126 22.66 -18.31 7.72
CA PHE A 126 22.48 -16.87 7.94
C PHE A 126 22.63 -16.09 6.62
N SER A 127 21.61 -16.14 5.77
CA SER A 127 21.54 -15.27 4.58
C SER A 127 20.63 -14.06 4.86
N ILE A 128 21.26 -12.94 5.20
CA ILE A 128 20.55 -11.66 5.35
C ILE A 128 20.15 -11.18 3.95
N THR A 129 18.93 -11.51 3.54
CA THR A 129 18.34 -11.00 2.30
C THR A 129 17.63 -9.69 2.62
N ILE A 130 18.28 -8.56 2.31
CA ILE A 130 17.60 -7.25 2.37
C ILE A 130 16.49 -7.28 1.32
N ARG A 131 15.26 -7.39 1.80
CA ARG A 131 14.08 -7.41 0.95
C ARG A 131 13.89 -6.02 0.34
N LEU A 132 13.85 -5.97 -0.99
CA LEU A 132 13.55 -4.75 -1.74
C LEU A 132 12.22 -4.11 -1.29
N GLU A 133 11.31 -4.95 -0.78
CA GLU A 133 10.03 -4.55 -0.18
C GLU A 133 10.22 -3.57 1.00
N LEU A 134 11.21 -3.78 1.88
CA LEU A 134 11.49 -2.90 3.02
C LEU A 134 12.02 -1.54 2.56
N ALA A 135 12.96 -1.56 1.60
CA ALA A 135 13.49 -0.34 1.00
C ALA A 135 12.41 0.48 0.28
N LEU A 136 11.33 -0.17 -0.19
CA LEU A 136 10.16 0.47 -0.81
C LEU A 136 9.23 1.14 0.21
N LEU A 137 9.02 0.49 1.37
CA LEU A 137 8.04 0.89 2.39
C LEU A 137 8.44 2.18 3.13
N ILE A 138 9.74 2.36 3.39
CA ILE A 138 10.28 3.53 4.09
C ILE A 138 9.99 4.83 3.32
N PRO A 139 10.41 5.01 2.05
CA PRO A 139 10.13 6.23 1.30
C PRO A 139 8.63 6.42 1.05
N PHE A 140 7.86 5.33 0.91
CA PHE A 140 6.41 5.38 0.83
C PHE A 140 5.79 5.99 2.10
N LEU A 141 6.19 5.51 3.29
CA LEU A 141 5.69 6.02 4.57
C LEU A 141 6.06 7.51 4.79
N ILE A 142 7.31 7.88 4.48
CA ILE A 142 7.76 9.28 4.57
C ILE A 142 6.93 10.16 3.64
N LYS A 143 6.68 9.70 2.40
CA LYS A 143 5.90 10.47 1.42
C LYS A 143 4.45 10.63 1.86
N LEU A 144 3.81 9.56 2.37
CA LEU A 144 2.44 9.64 2.91
C LEU A 144 2.35 10.64 4.07
N ASN A 145 3.33 10.65 4.97
CA ASN A 145 3.34 11.59 6.09
C ASN A 145 3.52 13.04 5.62
N LYS A 146 4.34 13.26 4.59
CA LYS A 146 4.54 14.59 4.00
C LYS A 146 3.28 15.14 3.34
N ILE A 147 2.56 14.31 2.59
CA ILE A 147 1.34 14.73 1.88
C ILE A 147 0.10 14.71 2.76
N GLN A 148 0.16 14.14 3.98
CA GLN A 148 -1.01 13.98 4.86
C GLN A 148 -1.73 15.31 5.11
N LYS A 149 -0.97 16.36 5.48
CA LYS A 149 -1.54 17.69 5.75
C LYS A 149 -2.23 18.28 4.52
N GLU A 150 -1.59 18.19 3.35
CA GLU A 150 -2.17 18.67 2.09
C GLU A 150 -3.38 17.84 1.67
N TRP A 151 -3.38 16.53 1.96
CA TRP A 151 -4.48 15.62 1.65
C TRP A 151 -5.73 15.90 2.49
N GLU A 152 -5.54 16.19 3.79
CA GLU A 152 -6.63 16.54 4.72
C GLU A 152 -7.23 17.92 4.41
N VAL A 153 -6.44 18.86 3.90
CA VAL A 153 -6.90 20.20 3.50
C VAL A 153 -7.71 20.18 2.20
N LEU A 154 -7.42 19.25 1.28
CA LEU A 154 -8.13 19.08 0.01
C LEU A 154 -9.37 18.19 0.15
N ASN A 155 -10.09 18.29 1.28
CA ASN A 155 -11.29 17.51 1.60
C ASN A 155 -12.57 18.23 1.20
#